data_AF-A0A7J4DS52-F1
#
_entry.id   AF-A0A7J4DS52-F1
#
_cell.length_a   1.000
_cell.length_b   1.000
_cell.length_c   1.000
_cell.angle_alpha   90.00
_cell.angle_beta   90.00
_cell.angle_gamma   90.00
#
_symmetry.space_group_name_H-M   'P 1'
#
loop_
_entity.id
_entity.type
_entity.pdbx_description
1 polymer ?
#
loop_
_entity_poly.entity_id
_entity_poly.type
_entity_poly.pdbx_seq_one_letter_code
_entity_poly.pdbx_strand_id
1 'polypeptide(L)'
;MKYKVVNGKYEEMALKVVDTGYGIERIAWFTQRVPTAFHAIYGHLVRKFADVVGVELLDNNVFFELLKEAGHLDPDNPKTVERFYAYAAKTLGVNVETVKEILQKQVSVFALLDHTKTLALMLGDGIVPSNSGEGYLARLVARRALRILARFGNPVELAELVKMQIGYWSSDYPQLSKNSGYILDAVVVEEERFRTSLQRGVKIVEKLLKRKKAITVDDLIQIYDSHGIPPDIVSEVAKRYGLQVSIPHNFYALVALKHGSRGVVVRRKEKVELPREIIEWAKRLPETHMIFHEDPYRVEFRANVVGAKDRYLVLNSTAFYPRGGGQDYDVGEIVCGNETYKVVSVWKVGNTVVHVLDREFKCNKENVVGKIDWDRRYKLMRHHTAIHVLLASARKLLGEHVWQAGAEKTVDKARLDITHHRPLTPEQVKAIEELANKIVDERIEVRTTYMER
;
A
#
# COMPACT_ATOMS: atom_id res chain seq x y z
N MET A 1 -18.17 -18.42 1.81
CA MET A 1 -17.02 -19.02 1.09
C MET A 1 -16.79 -20.48 1.49
N LYS A 2 -16.63 -21.37 0.50
CA LYS A 2 -16.32 -22.81 0.70
C LYS A 2 -14.97 -23.23 0.10
N TYR A 3 -14.40 -22.40 -0.77
CA TYR A 3 -13.18 -22.70 -1.50
C TYR A 3 -12.13 -21.62 -1.26
N LYS A 4 -10.87 -22.03 -1.18
CA LYS A 4 -9.69 -21.15 -1.27
C LYS A 4 -9.02 -21.35 -2.63
N VAL A 5 -8.36 -20.31 -3.14
CA VAL A 5 -7.57 -20.43 -4.36
C VAL A 5 -6.13 -20.79 -4.01
N VAL A 6 -5.67 -21.95 -4.47
CA VAL A 6 -4.28 -22.40 -4.35
C VAL A 6 -3.74 -22.64 -5.76
N ASN A 7 -2.73 -21.87 -6.16
CA ASN A 7 -2.14 -21.92 -7.51
C ASN A 7 -3.17 -21.83 -8.66
N GLY A 8 -4.20 -20.99 -8.49
CA GLY A 8 -5.25 -20.81 -9.49
C GLY A 8 -6.32 -21.92 -9.53
N LYS A 9 -6.23 -22.93 -8.65
CA LYS A 9 -7.26 -23.96 -8.48
C LYS A 9 -8.04 -23.72 -7.20
N TYR A 10 -9.32 -24.03 -7.24
CA TYR A 10 -10.18 -24.00 -6.06
C TYR A 10 -9.99 -25.28 -5.26
N GLU A 11 -9.61 -25.15 -3.99
CA GLU A 11 -9.56 -26.23 -3.01
C GLU A 11 -10.63 -26.00 -1.94
N GLU A 12 -11.34 -27.05 -1.53
CA GLU A 12 -12.33 -26.91 -0.46
C GLU A 12 -11.65 -26.59 0.88
N MET A 13 -12.23 -25.65 1.63
CA MET A 13 -11.76 -25.27 2.95
C MET A 13 -12.41 -26.15 4.02
N ALA A 14 -11.62 -26.59 5.01
CA ALA A 14 -12.13 -27.29 6.17
C ALA A 14 -13.13 -26.42 6.97
N LEU A 15 -12.82 -25.12 7.11
CA LEU A 15 -13.71 -24.14 7.71
C LEU A 15 -14.55 -23.45 6.63
N LYS A 16 -15.87 -23.62 6.71
CA LYS A 16 -16.83 -22.94 5.84
C LYS A 16 -17.24 -21.62 6.47
N VAL A 17 -17.20 -20.54 5.69
CA VAL A 17 -17.50 -19.18 6.16
C VAL A 17 -18.78 -18.69 5.49
N VAL A 18 -19.68 -18.06 6.22
CA VAL A 18 -20.80 -17.31 5.63
C VAL A 18 -20.28 -15.90 5.34
N ASP A 19 -20.37 -15.48 4.08
CA ASP A 19 -19.84 -14.20 3.60
C ASP A 19 -20.98 -13.44 2.94
N THR A 20 -21.48 -12.40 3.62
CA THR A 20 -22.60 -11.57 3.18
C THR A 20 -22.13 -10.13 2.95
N GLY A 21 -22.71 -9.46 1.95
CA GLY A 21 -22.39 -8.07 1.62
C GLY A 21 -23.67 -7.27 1.39
N TYR A 22 -23.89 -6.26 2.22
CA TYR A 22 -25.02 -5.34 2.11
C TYR A 22 -24.50 -3.95 1.81
N GLY A 23 -24.72 -3.45 0.59
CA GLY A 23 -24.31 -2.11 0.20
C GLY A 23 -25.19 -1.05 0.88
N ILE A 24 -24.72 -0.50 1.99
CA ILE A 24 -25.48 0.46 2.80
C ILE A 24 -25.89 1.70 2.00
N GLU A 25 -25.06 2.13 1.06
CA GLU A 25 -25.34 3.24 0.15
C GLU A 25 -26.55 2.96 -0.76
N ARG A 26 -26.72 1.71 -1.21
CA ARG A 26 -27.87 1.32 -2.04
C ARG A 26 -29.15 1.23 -1.20
N ILE A 27 -29.04 0.76 0.05
CA ILE A 27 -30.16 0.72 0.98
C ILE A 27 -30.60 2.16 1.32
N ALA A 28 -29.66 3.05 1.61
CA ALA A 28 -29.92 4.47 1.83
C ALA A 28 -30.60 5.10 0.60
N TRP A 29 -30.11 4.81 -0.61
CA TRP A 29 -30.73 5.32 -1.84
C TRP A 29 -32.17 4.82 -2.01
N PHE A 30 -32.41 3.52 -1.81
CA PHE A 30 -33.74 2.91 -1.91
C PHE A 30 -34.75 3.53 -0.94
N THR A 31 -34.32 3.80 0.30
CA THR A 31 -35.20 4.35 1.34
C THR A 31 -35.51 5.83 1.15
N GLN A 32 -34.58 6.63 0.62
CA GLN A 32 -34.73 8.08 0.50
C GLN A 32 -35.47 8.53 -0.77
N ARG A 33 -35.61 7.66 -1.79
CA ARG A 33 -36.31 7.97 -3.07
C ARG A 33 -35.78 9.22 -3.79
N VAL A 34 -34.48 9.44 -3.74
CA VAL A 34 -33.80 10.55 -4.43
C VAL A 34 -33.24 10.11 -5.80
N PRO A 35 -32.88 11.04 -6.71
CA PRO A 35 -32.61 10.68 -8.10
C PRO A 35 -31.36 9.84 -8.33
N THR A 36 -30.35 9.94 -7.46
CA THR A 36 -29.15 9.10 -7.56
C THR A 36 -28.65 8.71 -6.18
N ALA A 37 -27.87 7.63 -6.09
CA ALA A 37 -27.20 7.26 -4.86
C ALA A 37 -26.34 8.40 -4.30
N PHE A 38 -25.76 9.24 -5.17
CA PHE A 38 -24.99 10.42 -4.73
C PHE A 38 -25.82 11.42 -3.93
N HIS A 39 -27.07 11.67 -4.35
CA HIS A 39 -27.97 12.53 -3.58
C HIS A 39 -28.30 11.92 -2.21
N ALA A 40 -28.42 10.60 -2.11
CA ALA A 40 -28.74 9.92 -0.86
C ALA A 40 -27.57 9.91 0.13
N ILE A 41 -26.34 9.78 -0.40
CA ILE A 41 -25.12 9.64 0.39
C ILE A 41 -24.54 11.00 0.79
N TYR A 42 -24.58 11.97 -0.12
CA TYR A 42 -23.87 13.26 0.03
C TYR A 42 -24.83 14.43 0.30
N GLY A 43 -26.13 14.26 0.08
CA GLY A 43 -27.15 15.28 0.34
C GLY A 43 -26.78 16.65 -0.22
N HIS A 44 -26.71 17.66 0.65
CA HIS A 44 -26.39 19.03 0.27
C HIS A 44 -24.98 19.22 -0.31
N LEU A 45 -24.06 18.27 -0.10
CA LEU A 45 -22.70 18.33 -0.62
C LEU A 45 -22.68 18.18 -2.15
N VAL A 46 -23.69 17.52 -2.75
CA VAL A 46 -23.83 17.43 -4.20
C VAL A 46 -23.92 18.81 -4.83
N ARG A 47 -24.79 19.67 -4.28
CA ARG A 47 -24.97 21.04 -4.76
C ARG A 47 -23.74 21.89 -4.49
N LYS A 48 -23.15 21.80 -3.30
CA LYS A 48 -21.91 22.52 -2.97
C LYS A 48 -20.78 22.20 -3.95
N PHE A 49 -20.55 20.93 -4.28
CA PHE A 49 -19.53 20.55 -5.25
C PHE A 49 -19.83 21.12 -6.64
N ALA A 50 -21.09 21.03 -7.08
CA ALA A 50 -21.51 21.58 -8.35
C ALA A 50 -21.29 23.10 -8.44
N ASP A 51 -21.65 23.83 -7.39
CA ASP A 51 -21.45 25.28 -7.28
C ASP A 51 -19.96 25.65 -7.35
N VAL A 52 -19.10 24.92 -6.61
CA VAL A 52 -17.63 25.15 -6.60
C VAL A 52 -17.01 24.94 -7.98
N VAL A 53 -17.42 23.89 -8.71
CA VAL A 53 -16.88 23.62 -10.05
C VAL A 53 -17.62 24.39 -11.16
N GLY A 54 -18.63 25.18 -10.83
CA GLY A 54 -19.42 25.97 -11.80
C GLY A 54 -20.31 25.13 -12.71
N VAL A 55 -20.87 24.02 -12.21
CA VAL A 55 -21.79 23.15 -12.95
C VAL A 55 -23.21 23.36 -12.46
N GLU A 56 -24.11 23.73 -13.38
CA GLU A 56 -25.54 23.71 -13.11
C GLU A 56 -26.04 22.27 -13.11
N LEU A 57 -26.63 21.83 -12.00
CA LEU A 57 -27.20 20.48 -11.89
C LEU A 57 -28.51 20.39 -12.69
N LEU A 58 -28.73 19.24 -13.32
CA LEU A 58 -30.01 18.97 -13.97
C LEU A 58 -31.14 18.86 -12.93
N ASP A 59 -32.36 19.17 -13.37
CA ASP A 59 -33.56 18.97 -12.55
C ASP A 59 -33.70 17.49 -12.14
N ASN A 60 -34.13 17.28 -10.91
CA ASN A 60 -34.34 15.93 -10.34
C ASN A 60 -35.28 15.07 -11.20
N ASN A 61 -36.30 15.67 -11.82
CA ASN A 61 -37.22 14.97 -12.71
C ASN A 61 -36.53 14.44 -13.98
N VAL A 62 -35.55 15.18 -14.50
CA VAL A 62 -34.73 14.70 -15.62
C VAL A 62 -33.92 13.49 -15.19
N PHE A 63 -33.29 13.52 -14.02
CA PHE A 63 -32.58 12.35 -13.50
C PHE A 63 -33.50 11.15 -13.30
N PHE A 64 -34.71 11.33 -12.76
CA PHE A 64 -35.69 10.25 -12.63
C PHE A 64 -36.13 9.66 -13.97
N GLU A 65 -36.26 10.48 -15.02
CA GLU A 65 -36.56 9.97 -16.35
C GLU A 65 -35.39 9.15 -16.92
N LEU A 66 -34.17 9.68 -16.80
CA LEU A 66 -32.97 8.98 -17.27
C LEU A 66 -32.69 7.67 -16.53
N LEU A 67 -33.11 7.55 -15.26
CA LEU A 67 -32.96 6.32 -14.48
C LEU A 67 -33.63 5.10 -15.11
N LYS A 68 -34.75 5.30 -15.83
CA LYS A 68 -35.49 4.22 -16.50
C LYS A 68 -34.61 3.44 -17.47
N GLU A 69 -33.69 4.13 -18.13
CA GLU A 69 -32.73 3.52 -19.05
C GLU A 69 -31.35 3.30 -18.42
N ALA A 70 -30.94 4.10 -17.42
CA ALA A 70 -29.63 3.95 -16.76
C ALA A 70 -29.43 2.57 -16.11
N GLY A 71 -30.50 1.93 -15.61
CA GLY A 71 -30.43 0.58 -15.04
C GLY A 71 -30.06 -0.53 -16.04
N HIS A 72 -30.21 -0.27 -17.34
CA HIS A 72 -29.87 -1.19 -18.43
C HIS A 72 -28.49 -0.91 -19.05
N LEU A 73 -27.78 0.09 -18.53
CA LEU A 73 -26.48 0.50 -19.05
C LEU A 73 -25.42 -0.51 -18.63
N ASP A 74 -24.76 -1.12 -19.61
CA ASP A 74 -23.59 -1.96 -19.44
C ASP A 74 -22.38 -1.25 -20.07
N PRO A 75 -21.43 -0.73 -19.27
CA PRO A 75 -20.25 -0.03 -19.77
C PRO A 75 -19.38 -0.86 -20.72
N ASP A 76 -19.44 -2.19 -20.65
CA ASP A 76 -18.68 -3.09 -21.51
C ASP A 76 -19.37 -3.31 -22.87
N ASN A 77 -20.64 -2.90 -23.02
CA ASN A 77 -21.42 -3.07 -24.24
C ASN A 77 -21.77 -1.71 -24.89
N PRO A 78 -21.05 -1.31 -25.96
CA PRO A 78 -21.23 -0.01 -26.62
C PRO A 78 -22.67 0.29 -27.06
N LYS A 79 -23.45 -0.73 -27.44
CA LYS A 79 -24.84 -0.55 -27.89
C LYS A 79 -25.74 -0.05 -26.76
N THR A 80 -25.49 -0.46 -25.52
CA THR A 80 -26.29 -0.01 -24.37
C THR A 80 -25.98 1.45 -24.04
N VAL A 81 -24.72 1.85 -24.19
CA VAL A 81 -24.26 3.23 -24.01
C VAL A 81 -24.86 4.15 -25.07
N GLU A 82 -24.83 3.74 -26.35
CA GLU A 82 -25.45 4.47 -27.46
C GLU A 82 -26.96 4.64 -27.25
N ARG A 83 -27.65 3.57 -26.85
CA ARG A 83 -29.09 3.60 -26.53
C ARG A 83 -29.40 4.59 -25.42
N PHE A 84 -28.61 4.58 -24.35
CA PHE A 84 -28.80 5.51 -23.22
C PHE A 84 -28.67 6.97 -23.67
N TYR A 85 -27.63 7.31 -24.43
CA TYR A 85 -27.45 8.68 -24.93
C TYR A 85 -28.52 9.09 -25.94
N ALA A 86 -28.99 8.19 -26.79
CA ALA A 86 -30.09 8.46 -27.71
C ALA A 86 -31.41 8.74 -26.96
N TYR A 87 -31.69 7.96 -25.91
CA TYR A 87 -32.85 8.20 -25.04
C TYR A 87 -32.72 9.54 -24.31
N ALA A 88 -31.56 9.81 -23.72
CA ALA A 88 -31.31 11.08 -23.03
C ALA A 88 -31.43 12.30 -23.97
N ALA A 89 -30.94 12.18 -25.20
CA ALA A 89 -31.12 13.19 -26.25
C ALA A 89 -32.59 13.51 -26.53
N LYS A 90 -33.41 12.47 -26.67
CA LYS A 90 -34.85 12.61 -26.84
C LYS A 90 -35.52 13.27 -25.63
N THR A 91 -35.14 12.88 -24.42
CA THR A 91 -35.72 13.41 -23.17
C THR A 91 -35.41 14.89 -22.97
N LEU A 92 -34.17 15.31 -23.25
CA LEU A 92 -33.77 16.72 -23.13
C LEU A 92 -34.10 17.57 -24.36
N GLY A 93 -34.56 16.95 -25.46
CA GLY A 93 -34.89 17.67 -26.69
C GLY A 93 -33.67 18.28 -27.41
N VAL A 94 -32.48 17.71 -27.22
CA VAL A 94 -31.24 18.18 -27.83
C VAL A 94 -30.52 17.04 -28.57
N ASN A 95 -29.52 17.37 -29.38
CA ASN A 95 -28.77 16.34 -30.09
C ASN A 95 -27.88 15.50 -29.14
N VAL A 96 -27.48 14.32 -29.61
CA VAL A 96 -26.68 13.35 -28.84
C VAL A 96 -25.37 13.95 -28.32
N GLU A 97 -24.69 14.77 -29.12
CA GLU A 97 -23.39 15.35 -28.74
C GLU A 97 -23.55 16.37 -27.62
N THR A 98 -24.56 17.22 -27.70
CA THR A 98 -24.91 18.19 -26.64
C THR A 98 -25.34 17.48 -25.35
N VAL A 99 -26.12 16.39 -25.42
CA VAL A 99 -26.47 15.61 -24.20
C VAL A 99 -25.25 14.96 -23.57
N LYS A 100 -24.32 14.41 -24.37
CA LYS A 100 -23.08 13.85 -23.83
C LYS A 100 -22.32 14.90 -23.03
N GLU A 101 -22.17 16.12 -23.55
CA GLU A 101 -21.50 17.20 -22.83
C GLU A 101 -22.20 17.59 -21.53
N ILE A 102 -23.53 17.72 -21.54
CA ILE A 102 -24.34 18.03 -20.36
C ILE A 102 -24.16 16.94 -19.29
N LEU A 103 -24.39 15.67 -19.66
CA LEU A 103 -24.29 14.54 -18.73
C LEU A 103 -22.85 14.33 -18.24
N GLN A 104 -21.86 14.55 -19.09
CA GLN A 104 -20.45 14.44 -18.69
C GLN A 104 -20.09 15.43 -17.58
N LYS A 105 -20.66 16.64 -17.57
CA LYS A 105 -20.49 17.60 -16.46
C LYS A 105 -21.12 17.07 -15.16
N GLN A 106 -22.34 16.52 -15.23
CA GLN A 106 -23.01 15.92 -14.06
C GLN A 106 -22.20 14.74 -13.49
N VAL A 107 -21.76 13.82 -14.36
CA VAL A 107 -20.94 12.65 -13.98
C VAL A 107 -19.62 13.10 -13.36
N SER A 108 -19.03 14.19 -13.84
CA SER A 108 -17.78 14.73 -13.29
C SER A 108 -17.96 15.22 -11.85
N VAL A 109 -19.09 15.87 -11.52
CA VAL A 109 -19.43 16.25 -10.13
C VAL A 109 -19.55 15.00 -9.24
N PHE A 110 -20.28 13.98 -9.69
CA PHE A 110 -20.45 12.73 -8.94
C PHE A 110 -19.14 11.97 -8.73
N ALA A 111 -18.30 11.92 -9.77
CA ALA A 111 -16.97 11.32 -9.68
C ALA A 111 -16.05 12.09 -8.72
N LEU A 112 -16.13 13.42 -8.68
CA LEU A 112 -15.37 14.22 -7.70
C LEU A 112 -15.82 13.93 -6.27
N LEU A 113 -17.13 13.83 -5.99
CA LEU A 113 -17.64 13.45 -4.67
C LEU A 113 -17.09 12.08 -4.23
N ASP A 114 -17.21 11.07 -5.09
CA ASP A 114 -16.73 9.73 -4.82
C ASP A 114 -15.21 9.66 -4.60
N HIS A 115 -14.45 10.26 -5.51
CA HIS A 115 -12.99 10.19 -5.46
C HIS A 115 -12.44 10.99 -4.29
N THR A 116 -13.02 12.14 -3.95
CA THR A 116 -12.58 12.95 -2.79
C THR A 116 -12.95 12.29 -1.46
N LYS A 117 -14.12 11.65 -1.34
CA LYS A 117 -14.45 10.83 -0.16
C LYS A 117 -13.48 9.65 -0.02
N THR A 118 -13.27 8.91 -1.11
CA THR A 118 -12.35 7.77 -1.14
C THR A 118 -10.94 8.20 -0.73
N LEU A 119 -10.43 9.29 -1.31
CA LEU A 119 -9.12 9.83 -0.98
C LEU A 119 -9.03 10.27 0.48
N ALA A 120 -10.05 10.97 1.00
CA ALA A 120 -10.10 11.40 2.39
C ALA A 120 -10.02 10.20 3.35
N LEU A 121 -10.78 9.13 3.09
CA LEU A 121 -10.75 7.91 3.91
C LEU A 121 -9.40 7.18 3.82
N MET A 122 -8.87 7.00 2.61
CA MET A 122 -7.56 6.36 2.40
C MET A 122 -6.45 7.08 3.18
N LEU A 123 -6.40 8.42 3.08
CA LEU A 123 -5.42 9.22 3.79
C LEU A 123 -5.73 9.27 5.31
N GLY A 124 -7.00 9.34 5.69
CA GLY A 124 -7.43 9.31 7.10
C GLY A 124 -7.01 8.05 7.84
N ASP A 125 -7.00 6.91 7.15
CA ASP A 125 -6.52 5.63 7.68
C ASP A 125 -4.98 5.49 7.63
N GLY A 126 -4.27 6.51 7.13
CA GLY A 126 -2.81 6.61 7.17
C GLY A 126 -2.09 6.17 5.90
N ILE A 127 -2.79 5.90 4.80
CA ILE A 127 -2.14 5.59 3.51
C ILE A 127 -1.37 6.82 3.02
N VAL A 128 -0.12 6.63 2.62
CA VAL A 128 0.75 7.69 2.06
C VAL A 128 0.86 7.55 0.54
N PRO A 129 0.52 8.59 -0.27
CA PRO A 129 0.64 8.53 -1.72
C PRO A 129 2.05 8.18 -2.20
N SER A 130 2.18 7.16 -3.06
CA SER A 130 3.46 6.62 -3.50
C SER A 130 3.42 6.05 -4.93
N ASN A 131 4.54 5.51 -5.42
CA ASN A 131 4.62 4.81 -6.71
C ASN A 131 4.33 3.30 -6.61
N SER A 132 4.01 2.76 -5.42
CA SER A 132 3.89 1.32 -5.22
C SER A 132 2.93 0.95 -4.08
N GLY A 133 2.39 -0.27 -4.12
CA GLY A 133 1.48 -0.77 -3.08
C GLY A 133 0.22 0.08 -2.93
N GLU A 134 -0.30 0.20 -1.72
CA GLU A 134 -1.53 0.95 -1.42
C GLU A 134 -1.40 2.45 -1.71
N GLY A 135 -0.20 3.00 -1.48
CA GLY A 135 0.10 4.41 -1.79
C GLY A 135 -0.06 4.75 -3.28
N TYR A 136 0.14 3.78 -4.16
CA TYR A 136 -0.16 3.94 -5.58
C TYR A 136 -1.65 4.17 -5.84
N LEU A 137 -2.53 3.44 -5.14
CA LEU A 137 -3.97 3.59 -5.29
C LEU A 137 -4.44 4.95 -4.79
N ALA A 138 -3.91 5.45 -3.66
CA ALA A 138 -4.23 6.79 -3.18
C ALA A 138 -3.84 7.87 -4.21
N ARG A 139 -2.63 7.74 -4.77
CA ARG A 139 -2.15 8.61 -5.86
C ARG A 139 -3.05 8.52 -7.11
N LEU A 140 -3.46 7.30 -7.49
CA LEU A 140 -4.34 7.07 -8.64
C LEU A 140 -5.65 7.84 -8.51
N VAL A 141 -6.31 7.74 -7.34
CA VAL A 141 -7.57 8.42 -7.04
C VAL A 141 -7.37 9.94 -7.05
N ALA A 142 -6.33 10.45 -6.39
CA ALA A 142 -6.01 11.88 -6.38
C ALA A 142 -5.81 12.44 -7.80
N ARG A 143 -5.03 11.75 -8.64
CA ARG A 143 -4.79 12.17 -10.03
C ARG A 143 -6.02 12.07 -10.91
N ARG A 144 -6.92 11.11 -10.66
CA ARG A 144 -8.21 11.03 -11.35
C ARG A 144 -9.08 12.23 -11.02
N ALA A 145 -9.14 12.64 -9.75
CA ALA A 145 -9.87 13.83 -9.32
C ALA A 145 -9.25 15.11 -9.93
N LEU A 146 -7.94 15.29 -9.84
CA LEU A 146 -7.23 16.44 -10.42
C LEU A 146 -7.43 16.58 -11.94
N ARG A 147 -7.45 15.45 -12.67
CA ARG A 147 -7.75 15.46 -14.10
C ARG A 147 -9.18 15.89 -14.39
N ILE A 148 -10.15 15.48 -13.55
CA ILE A 148 -11.53 15.93 -13.70
C ILE A 148 -11.61 17.44 -13.44
N LEU A 149 -10.94 17.94 -12.40
CA LEU A 149 -10.83 19.37 -12.10
C LEU A 149 -10.24 20.17 -13.26
N ALA A 150 -9.18 19.66 -13.89
CA ALA A 150 -8.53 20.31 -15.03
C ALA A 150 -9.42 20.47 -16.28
N ARG A 151 -10.58 19.79 -16.34
CA ARG A 151 -11.56 19.96 -17.44
C ARG A 151 -12.51 21.12 -17.20
N PHE A 152 -12.61 21.61 -15.96
CA PHE A 152 -13.43 22.77 -15.65
C PHE A 152 -12.64 24.06 -15.89
N GLY A 153 -13.34 25.12 -16.29
CA GLY A 153 -12.72 26.42 -16.59
C GLY A 153 -12.24 27.19 -15.36
N ASN A 154 -12.68 26.79 -14.15
CA ASN A 154 -12.36 27.47 -12.89
C ASN A 154 -11.23 26.75 -12.15
N PRO A 155 -10.22 27.47 -11.64
CA PRO A 155 -9.18 26.87 -10.81
C PRO A 155 -9.75 26.54 -9.43
N VAL A 156 -10.07 25.26 -9.22
CA VAL A 156 -10.49 24.72 -7.91
C VAL A 156 -9.37 23.82 -7.39
N GLU A 157 -8.93 24.07 -6.16
CA GLU A 157 -7.93 23.24 -5.49
C GLU A 157 -8.56 21.92 -5.02
N LEU A 158 -7.88 20.80 -5.20
CA LEU A 158 -8.40 19.50 -4.75
C LEU A 158 -8.54 19.47 -3.21
N ALA A 159 -7.64 20.17 -2.51
CA ALA A 159 -7.64 20.30 -1.06
C ALA A 159 -8.94 20.94 -0.52
N GLU A 160 -9.55 21.87 -1.27
CA GLU A 160 -10.81 22.49 -0.89
C GLU A 160 -11.95 21.45 -0.86
N LEU A 161 -12.07 20.64 -1.91
CA LEU A 161 -13.08 19.59 -1.99
C LEU A 161 -12.87 18.51 -0.92
N VAL A 162 -11.62 18.12 -0.67
CA VAL A 162 -11.28 17.17 0.40
C VAL A 162 -11.61 17.75 1.78
N LYS A 163 -11.38 19.04 2.01
CA LYS A 163 -11.78 19.72 3.26
C LYS A 163 -13.29 19.67 3.48
N MET A 164 -14.08 19.86 2.42
CA MET A 164 -15.54 19.72 2.52
C MET A 164 -15.95 18.28 2.89
N GLN A 165 -15.29 17.26 2.33
CA GLN A 165 -15.51 15.87 2.69
C GLN A 165 -15.15 15.59 4.15
N ILE A 166 -14.02 16.09 4.64
CA ILE A 166 -13.64 15.96 6.06
C ILE A 166 -14.74 16.55 6.93
N GLY A 167 -15.21 17.77 6.64
CA GLY A 167 -16.28 18.41 7.40
C GLY A 167 -17.60 17.64 7.39
N TYR A 168 -17.94 17.00 6.28
CA TYR A 168 -19.17 16.22 6.14
C TYR A 168 -19.11 14.87 6.87
N TRP A 169 -17.96 14.18 6.83
CA TRP A 169 -17.82 12.79 7.29
C TRP A 169 -17.17 12.64 8.67
N SER A 170 -16.65 13.71 9.28
CA SER A 170 -15.90 13.61 10.54
C SER A 170 -16.71 13.07 11.73
N SER A 171 -18.04 13.15 11.72
CA SER A 171 -18.89 12.58 12.78
C SER A 171 -18.84 11.05 12.77
N ASP A 172 -18.92 10.45 11.58
CA ASP A 172 -18.95 9.01 11.38
C ASP A 172 -17.53 8.43 11.33
N TYR A 173 -16.56 9.25 10.90
CA TYR A 173 -15.16 8.88 10.74
C TYR A 173 -14.26 9.89 11.47
N PRO A 174 -14.13 9.80 12.82
CA PRO A 174 -13.35 10.73 13.62
C PRO A 174 -11.87 10.86 13.22
N GLN A 175 -11.32 9.81 12.61
CA GLN A 175 -9.94 9.84 12.09
C GLN A 175 -9.74 10.90 11.01
N LEU A 176 -10.79 11.28 10.26
CA LEU A 176 -10.71 12.35 9.26
C LEU A 176 -10.43 13.70 9.91
N SER A 177 -11.07 13.99 11.05
CA SER A 177 -10.82 15.21 11.81
C SER A 177 -9.43 15.21 12.43
N LYS A 178 -9.09 14.10 13.11
CA LYS A 178 -7.81 13.90 13.80
C LYS A 178 -6.61 14.05 12.85
N ASN A 179 -6.71 13.50 11.65
CA ASN A 179 -5.63 13.48 10.66
C ASN A 179 -5.78 14.56 9.58
N SER A 180 -6.68 15.53 9.77
CA SER A 180 -7.05 16.53 8.75
C SER A 180 -5.85 17.32 8.23
N GLY A 181 -4.91 17.71 9.11
CA GLY A 181 -3.67 18.38 8.72
C GLY A 181 -2.81 17.55 7.75
N TYR A 182 -2.63 16.25 8.05
CA TYR A 182 -1.93 15.33 7.16
C TYR A 182 -2.67 15.14 5.83
N ILE A 183 -3.98 14.88 5.87
CA ILE A 183 -4.81 14.62 4.68
C ILE A 183 -4.68 15.79 3.70
N LEU A 184 -4.88 17.01 4.18
CA LEU A 184 -4.82 18.22 3.33
C LEU A 184 -3.42 18.46 2.79
N ASP A 185 -2.38 18.32 3.62
CA ASP A 185 -1.00 18.54 3.18
C ASP A 185 -0.56 17.49 2.14
N ALA A 186 -0.94 16.22 2.31
CA ALA A 186 -0.67 15.17 1.34
C ALA A 186 -1.37 15.42 -0.01
N VAL A 187 -2.60 15.94 0.01
CA VAL A 187 -3.35 16.33 -1.19
C VAL A 187 -2.66 17.48 -1.93
N VAL A 188 -2.24 18.53 -1.21
CA VAL A 188 -1.51 19.66 -1.79
C VAL A 188 -0.22 19.20 -2.47
N VAL A 189 0.56 18.33 -1.83
CA VAL A 189 1.78 17.77 -2.42
C VAL A 189 1.49 16.99 -3.70
N GLU A 190 0.45 16.16 -3.71
CA GLU A 190 0.14 15.37 -4.90
C GLU A 190 -0.37 16.27 -6.03
N GLU A 191 -1.09 17.35 -5.72
CA GLU A 191 -1.50 18.36 -6.70
C GLU A 191 -0.31 19.07 -7.34
N GLU A 192 0.66 19.54 -6.54
CA GLU A 192 1.90 20.15 -7.05
C GLU A 192 2.72 19.19 -7.92
N ARG A 193 2.86 17.94 -7.46
CA ARG A 193 3.54 16.88 -8.21
C ARG A 193 2.84 16.59 -9.51
N PHE A 194 1.51 16.51 -9.52
CA PHE A 194 0.72 16.27 -10.71
C PHE A 194 0.89 17.40 -11.73
N ARG A 195 0.82 18.66 -11.29
CA ARG A 195 1.05 19.84 -12.16
C ARG A 195 2.43 19.78 -12.81
N THR A 196 3.46 19.45 -12.03
CA THR A 196 4.84 19.28 -12.52
C THR A 196 4.96 18.10 -13.50
N SER A 197 4.31 16.98 -13.20
CA SER A 197 4.26 15.79 -14.06
C SER A 197 3.59 16.07 -15.40
N LEU A 198 2.49 16.82 -15.42
CA LEU A 198 1.81 17.22 -16.66
C LEU A 198 2.71 18.06 -17.56
N GLN A 199 3.38 19.07 -17.02
CA GLN A 199 4.30 19.94 -17.79
C GLN A 199 5.44 19.15 -18.43
N ARG A 200 6.02 18.19 -17.69
CA ARG A 200 7.08 17.31 -18.22
C ARG A 200 6.51 16.29 -19.20
N GLY A 201 5.29 15.84 -18.95
CA GLY A 201 4.67 14.74 -19.64
C GLY A 201 4.37 15.01 -21.11
N VAL A 202 3.91 16.22 -21.43
CA VAL A 202 3.68 16.64 -22.82
C VAL A 202 4.94 16.43 -23.67
N LYS A 203 6.11 16.87 -23.18
CA LYS A 203 7.39 16.71 -23.89
C LYS A 203 7.81 15.25 -24.08
N ILE A 204 7.46 14.38 -23.15
CA ILE A 204 7.78 12.95 -23.23
C ILE A 204 6.90 12.28 -24.27
N VAL A 205 5.59 12.58 -24.25
CA VAL A 205 4.64 12.07 -25.25
C VAL A 205 5.08 12.52 -26.65
N GLU A 206 5.42 13.80 -26.85
CA GLU A 206 5.94 14.31 -28.13
C GLU A 206 7.18 13.53 -28.63
N LYS A 207 8.13 13.23 -27.74
CA LYS A 207 9.32 12.41 -28.09
C LYS A 207 8.97 10.98 -28.45
N LEU A 208 8.00 10.38 -27.76
CA LEU A 208 7.50 9.03 -28.04
C LEU A 208 6.79 8.96 -29.39
N LEU A 209 5.94 9.95 -29.69
CA LEU A 209 5.22 10.07 -30.96
C LEU A 209 6.16 10.26 -32.17
N LYS A 210 7.33 10.86 -31.97
CA LYS A 210 8.39 10.92 -33.01
C LYS A 210 9.00 9.55 -33.33
N ARG A 211 8.97 8.60 -32.38
CA ARG A 211 9.60 7.27 -32.52
C ARG A 211 8.62 6.16 -32.87
N LYS A 212 7.38 6.25 -32.40
CA LYS A 212 6.32 5.25 -32.60
C LYS A 212 5.11 5.92 -33.26
N LYS A 213 4.62 5.32 -34.34
CA LYS A 213 3.40 5.75 -35.04
C LYS A 213 2.10 5.24 -34.39
N ALA A 214 2.18 4.30 -33.45
CA ALA A 214 1.03 3.77 -32.72
C ALA A 214 1.35 3.62 -31.24
N ILE A 215 0.40 3.99 -30.39
CA ILE A 215 0.47 3.84 -28.92
C ILE A 215 -0.41 2.66 -28.52
N THR A 216 0.19 1.65 -27.89
CA THR A 216 -0.55 0.50 -27.35
C THR A 216 -1.09 0.79 -25.95
N VAL A 217 -1.97 -0.08 -25.45
CA VAL A 217 -2.45 -0.02 -24.05
C VAL A 217 -1.29 -0.14 -23.07
N ASP A 218 -0.32 -1.02 -23.35
CA ASP A 218 0.88 -1.16 -22.52
C ASP A 218 1.73 0.10 -22.51
N ASP A 219 1.85 0.80 -23.65
CA ASP A 219 2.53 2.09 -23.71
C ASP A 219 1.80 3.11 -22.81
N LEU A 220 0.46 3.16 -22.83
CA LEU A 220 -0.34 4.03 -21.95
C LEU A 220 -0.13 3.70 -20.47
N ILE A 221 -0.10 2.42 -20.10
CA ILE A 221 0.16 1.97 -18.72
C ILE A 221 1.58 2.36 -18.31
N GLN A 222 2.58 2.13 -19.17
CA GLN A 222 3.97 2.48 -18.88
C GLN A 222 4.15 3.98 -18.71
N ILE A 223 3.54 4.79 -19.58
CA ILE A 223 3.54 6.25 -19.49
C ILE A 223 2.91 6.71 -18.17
N TYR A 224 1.78 6.11 -17.79
CA TYR A 224 1.10 6.41 -16.54
C TYR A 224 1.97 6.04 -15.32
N ASP A 225 2.51 4.82 -15.29
CA ASP A 225 3.34 4.32 -14.18
C ASP A 225 4.67 5.08 -14.05
N SER A 226 5.32 5.39 -15.18
CA SER A 226 6.69 5.96 -15.19
C SER A 226 6.69 7.48 -15.07
N HIS A 227 5.68 8.14 -15.63
CA HIS A 227 5.65 9.60 -15.78
C HIS A 227 4.43 10.25 -15.14
N GLY A 228 3.44 9.46 -14.74
CA GLY A 228 2.23 9.96 -14.10
C GLY A 228 1.24 10.61 -15.04
N ILE A 229 1.40 10.42 -16.35
CA ILE A 229 0.61 11.12 -17.37
C ILE A 229 -0.67 10.34 -17.63
N PRO A 230 -1.86 10.94 -17.43
CA PRO A 230 -3.13 10.29 -17.75
C PRO A 230 -3.26 9.96 -19.24
N PRO A 231 -3.93 8.86 -19.62
CA PRO A 231 -4.11 8.47 -21.02
C PRO A 231 -4.90 9.52 -21.82
N ASP A 232 -5.79 10.30 -21.20
CA ASP A 232 -6.52 11.37 -21.89
C ASP A 232 -5.58 12.47 -22.39
N ILE A 233 -4.58 12.83 -21.59
CA ILE A 233 -3.55 13.81 -21.98
C ILE A 233 -2.70 13.25 -23.12
N VAL A 234 -2.36 11.95 -23.05
CA VAL A 234 -1.65 11.27 -24.14
C VAL A 234 -2.47 11.33 -25.43
N SER A 235 -3.78 11.07 -25.36
CA SER A 235 -4.69 11.14 -26.51
C SER A 235 -4.83 12.55 -27.06
N GLU A 236 -4.95 13.57 -26.19
CA GLU A 236 -5.02 14.98 -26.62
C GLU A 236 -3.75 15.43 -27.35
N VAL A 237 -2.57 15.11 -26.80
CA VAL A 237 -1.29 15.41 -27.43
C VAL A 237 -1.15 14.64 -28.75
N ALA A 238 -1.52 13.36 -28.78
CA ALA A 238 -1.46 12.53 -29.99
C ALA A 238 -2.35 13.07 -31.12
N LYS A 239 -3.54 13.60 -30.81
CA LYS A 239 -4.43 14.24 -31.80
C LYS A 239 -3.75 15.41 -32.53
N ARG A 240 -2.93 16.20 -31.83
CA ARG A 240 -2.15 17.32 -32.44
C ARG A 240 -1.12 16.84 -33.47
N TYR A 241 -0.70 15.58 -33.37
CA TYR A 241 0.22 14.91 -34.30
C TYR A 241 -0.51 14.01 -35.31
N GLY A 242 -1.83 14.09 -35.41
CA GLY A 242 -2.64 13.29 -36.35
C GLY A 242 -2.77 11.81 -35.97
N LEU A 243 -2.51 11.44 -34.71
CA LEU A 243 -2.58 10.06 -34.24
C LEU A 243 -3.80 9.86 -33.35
N GLN A 244 -4.62 8.86 -33.67
CA GLN A 244 -5.71 8.42 -32.80
C GLN A 244 -5.21 7.39 -31.79
N VAL A 245 -5.45 7.67 -30.51
CA VAL A 245 -5.14 6.77 -29.40
C VAL A 245 -6.44 6.23 -28.84
N SER A 246 -6.62 4.91 -28.92
CA SER A 246 -7.73 4.21 -28.29
C SER A 246 -7.40 3.95 -26.81
N ILE A 247 -8.18 4.56 -25.91
CA ILE A 247 -8.07 4.36 -24.47
C ILE A 247 -9.11 3.30 -24.07
N PRO A 248 -8.70 2.16 -23.49
CA PRO A 248 -9.66 1.20 -22.96
C PRO A 248 -10.55 1.83 -21.89
N HIS A 249 -11.86 1.56 -21.93
CA HIS A 249 -12.83 2.06 -20.95
C HIS A 249 -12.49 1.61 -19.52
N ASN A 250 -11.89 0.43 -19.38
CA ASN A 250 -11.45 -0.14 -18.11
C ASN A 250 -9.97 0.15 -17.77
N PHE A 251 -9.30 1.11 -18.46
CA PHE A 251 -7.88 1.40 -18.28
C PHE A 251 -7.44 1.54 -16.81
N TYR A 252 -8.18 2.32 -16.02
CA TYR A 252 -7.85 2.54 -14.61
C TYR A 252 -8.03 1.28 -13.76
N ALA A 253 -8.97 0.40 -14.10
CA ALA A 253 -9.12 -0.89 -13.44
C ALA A 253 -7.93 -1.80 -13.79
N LEU A 254 -7.47 -1.83 -15.04
CA LEU A 254 -6.28 -2.59 -15.44
C LEU A 254 -5.03 -2.13 -14.68
N VAL A 255 -4.85 -0.81 -14.57
CA VAL A 255 -3.76 -0.19 -13.82
C VAL A 255 -3.87 -0.53 -12.33
N ALA A 256 -5.05 -0.36 -11.73
CA ALA A 256 -5.30 -0.70 -10.34
C ALA A 256 -5.08 -2.20 -10.07
N LEU A 257 -5.50 -3.09 -10.97
CA LEU A 257 -5.26 -4.53 -10.84
C LEU A 257 -3.77 -4.86 -10.90
N LYS A 258 -3.00 -4.26 -11.81
CA LYS A 258 -1.55 -4.47 -11.91
C LYS A 258 -0.80 -4.14 -10.61
N HIS A 259 -1.27 -3.13 -9.87
CA HIS A 259 -0.64 -2.69 -8.62
C HIS A 259 -1.33 -3.20 -7.34
N GLY A 260 -2.62 -3.53 -7.42
CA GLY A 260 -3.46 -4.08 -6.34
C GLY A 260 -3.37 -5.61 -6.22
N SER A 261 -2.96 -6.33 -7.27
CA SER A 261 -2.73 -7.78 -7.22
C SER A 261 -1.52 -8.19 -6.39
N ARG A 262 -0.76 -7.24 -5.86
CA ARG A 262 0.20 -7.49 -4.76
C ARG A 262 -0.49 -7.35 -3.40
N GLY A 263 -1.74 -7.80 -3.29
CA GLY A 263 -2.59 -7.83 -2.08
C GLY A 263 -2.14 -8.78 -0.98
N VAL A 264 -0.90 -9.25 -1.06
CA VAL A 264 -0.11 -9.50 0.13
C VAL A 264 1.04 -8.53 -0.05
N VAL A 265 1.20 -7.56 0.85
CA VAL A 265 2.53 -7.11 1.21
C VAL A 265 3.24 -8.41 1.57
N VAL A 266 3.85 -9.06 0.58
CA VAL A 266 4.83 -10.09 0.80
C VAL A 266 5.88 -9.23 1.48
N ARG A 267 5.79 -9.13 2.83
CA ARG A 267 6.90 -8.76 3.70
C ARG A 267 8.04 -9.44 3.02
N ARG A 268 8.87 -8.65 2.34
CA ARG A 268 9.81 -9.13 1.32
C ARG A 268 10.55 -10.24 2.04
N LYS A 269 10.14 -11.51 1.85
CA LYS A 269 10.52 -12.57 2.79
C LYS A 269 12.02 -12.55 2.67
N GLU A 270 12.72 -12.26 3.77
CA GLU A 270 14.17 -12.21 3.74
C GLU A 270 14.61 -13.50 3.06
N LYS A 271 15.26 -13.33 1.92
CA LYS A 271 15.57 -14.46 1.06
C LYS A 271 16.54 -15.29 1.88
N VAL A 272 16.08 -16.45 2.34
CA VAL A 272 16.93 -17.37 3.07
C VAL A 272 18.07 -17.77 2.12
N GLU A 273 19.29 -17.36 2.43
CA GLU A 273 20.46 -17.64 1.60
C GLU A 273 21.02 -19.02 1.93
N LEU A 274 20.16 -20.05 1.78
CA LEU A 274 20.53 -21.45 1.91
C LEU A 274 20.27 -22.19 0.59
N PRO A 275 21.06 -23.23 0.26
CA PRO A 275 20.75 -24.11 -0.86
C PRO A 275 19.37 -24.74 -0.70
N ARG A 276 18.63 -24.93 -1.82
CA ARG A 276 17.27 -25.48 -1.79
C ARG A 276 17.18 -26.83 -1.08
N GLU A 277 18.19 -27.67 -1.25
CA GLU A 277 18.26 -28.97 -0.59
C GLU A 277 18.34 -28.87 0.93
N ILE A 278 19.03 -27.86 1.45
CA ILE A 278 19.14 -27.60 2.90
C ILE A 278 17.81 -27.08 3.44
N ILE A 279 17.12 -26.23 2.68
CA ILE A 279 15.79 -25.74 3.04
C ILE A 279 14.80 -26.90 3.17
N GLU A 280 14.76 -27.81 2.18
CA GLU A 280 13.85 -28.97 2.21
C GLU A 280 14.23 -29.99 3.28
N TRP A 281 15.53 -30.16 3.56
CA TRP A 281 16.00 -30.97 4.68
C TRP A 281 15.57 -30.38 6.03
N ALA A 282 15.80 -29.09 6.26
CA ALA A 282 15.47 -28.41 7.52
C ALA A 282 13.97 -28.41 7.82
N LYS A 283 13.10 -28.30 6.79
CA LYS A 283 11.64 -28.38 6.95
C LYS A 283 11.13 -29.72 7.49
N ARG A 284 11.90 -30.80 7.35
CA ARG A 284 11.52 -32.15 7.83
C ARG A 284 11.96 -32.39 9.27
N LEU A 285 12.77 -31.51 9.83
CA LEU A 285 13.26 -31.60 11.21
C LEU A 285 12.25 -30.95 12.17
N PRO A 286 12.23 -31.37 13.45
CA PRO A 286 11.38 -30.76 14.45
C PRO A 286 11.71 -29.27 14.66
N GLU A 287 10.76 -28.54 15.22
CA GLU A 287 10.90 -27.12 15.52
C GLU A 287 12.03 -26.88 16.54
N THR A 288 12.74 -25.77 16.38
CA THR A 288 13.80 -25.38 17.32
C THR A 288 13.22 -24.53 18.44
N HIS A 289 13.51 -24.89 19.69
CA HIS A 289 13.22 -24.06 20.86
C HIS A 289 14.11 -22.80 20.86
N MET A 290 13.49 -21.62 20.75
CA MET A 290 14.17 -20.33 20.55
C MET A 290 14.42 -19.64 21.88
N ILE A 291 15.52 -19.99 22.55
CA ILE A 291 15.91 -19.47 23.87
C ILE A 291 15.98 -17.92 23.87
N PHE A 292 16.38 -17.32 22.75
CA PHE A 292 16.50 -15.87 22.60
C PHE A 292 15.17 -15.09 22.70
N HIS A 293 14.02 -15.75 22.63
CA HIS A 293 12.72 -15.11 22.93
C HIS A 293 12.38 -15.08 24.42
N GLU A 294 12.99 -15.97 25.21
CA GLU A 294 12.76 -16.09 26.66
C GLU A 294 13.80 -15.28 27.44
N ASP A 295 15.06 -15.39 27.03
CA ASP A 295 16.20 -14.75 27.66
C ASP A 295 17.15 -14.18 26.60
N PRO A 296 16.97 -12.89 26.19
CA PRO A 296 17.81 -12.27 25.17
C PRO A 296 19.25 -12.03 25.62
N TYR A 297 19.55 -12.14 26.92
CA TYR A 297 20.88 -11.96 27.52
C TYR A 297 21.63 -13.28 27.68
N ARG A 298 21.05 -14.41 27.29
CA ARG A 298 21.72 -15.72 27.30
C ARG A 298 22.89 -15.74 26.33
N VAL A 299 24.12 -15.78 26.86
CA VAL A 299 25.36 -15.83 26.06
C VAL A 299 25.77 -17.27 25.72
N GLU A 300 25.58 -18.19 26.67
CA GLU A 300 25.97 -19.60 26.54
C GLU A 300 24.77 -20.50 26.82
N PHE A 301 24.65 -21.58 26.06
CA PHE A 301 23.58 -22.57 26.21
C PHE A 301 24.07 -23.98 25.84
N ARG A 302 23.36 -24.99 26.34
CA ARG A 302 23.55 -26.40 25.98
C ARG A 302 22.39 -26.87 25.13
N ALA A 303 22.66 -27.64 24.09
CA ALA A 303 21.64 -28.17 23.20
C ALA A 303 22.05 -29.53 22.63
N ASN A 304 21.05 -30.26 22.15
CA ASN A 304 21.25 -31.52 21.44
C ASN A 304 21.24 -31.29 19.93
N VAL A 305 22.12 -32.00 19.23
CA VAL A 305 22.13 -32.05 17.77
C VAL A 305 20.92 -32.84 17.29
N VAL A 306 20.08 -32.20 16.49
CA VAL A 306 18.89 -32.81 15.86
C VAL A 306 19.22 -33.30 14.46
N GLY A 307 20.10 -32.59 13.75
CA GLY A 307 20.54 -32.98 12.43
C GLY A 307 21.78 -32.21 12.00
N ALA A 308 22.69 -32.89 11.32
CA ALA A 308 23.84 -32.31 10.66
C ALA A 308 23.87 -32.76 9.19
N LYS A 309 24.15 -31.82 8.29
CA LYS A 309 24.39 -32.10 6.87
C LYS A 309 25.51 -31.17 6.40
N ASP A 310 26.66 -31.73 6.06
CA ASP A 310 27.88 -30.98 5.74
C ASP A 310 28.23 -29.95 6.83
N ARG A 311 28.23 -28.65 6.50
CA ARG A 311 28.45 -27.52 7.42
C ARG A 311 27.17 -26.97 8.06
N TYR A 312 26.03 -27.58 7.83
CA TYR A 312 24.72 -27.12 8.32
C TYR A 312 24.29 -27.94 9.53
N LEU A 313 23.96 -27.24 10.62
CA LEU A 313 23.63 -27.86 11.90
C LEU A 313 22.28 -27.35 12.41
N VAL A 314 21.42 -28.27 12.83
CA VAL A 314 20.15 -27.99 13.49
C VAL A 314 20.21 -28.55 14.90
N LEU A 315 19.83 -27.71 15.86
CA LEU A 315 19.79 -28.03 17.29
C LEU A 315 18.34 -28.07 17.77
N ASN A 316 18.08 -28.79 18.86
CA ASN A 316 16.76 -28.82 19.49
C ASN A 316 16.40 -27.46 20.13
N SER A 317 17.40 -26.71 20.57
CA SER A 317 17.27 -25.39 21.19
C SER A 317 18.47 -24.51 20.81
N THR A 318 18.27 -23.19 20.73
CA THR A 318 19.36 -22.27 20.43
C THR A 318 19.14 -20.87 20.98
N ALA A 319 20.22 -20.26 21.47
CA ALA A 319 20.25 -18.83 21.79
C ALA A 319 20.73 -17.99 20.60
N PHE A 320 21.20 -18.56 19.48
CA PHE A 320 21.57 -17.79 18.29
C PHE A 320 20.32 -17.25 17.59
N TYR A 321 20.25 -15.94 17.40
CA TYR A 321 19.21 -15.27 16.64
C TYR A 321 19.45 -15.49 15.14
N PRO A 322 18.51 -16.13 14.42
CA PRO A 322 18.56 -16.20 12.97
C PRO A 322 18.26 -14.83 12.36
N ARG A 323 18.79 -14.54 11.17
CA ARG A 323 18.42 -13.31 10.45
C ARG A 323 16.90 -13.21 10.31
N GLY A 324 16.35 -12.07 10.72
CA GLY A 324 14.92 -11.89 10.88
C GLY A 324 14.54 -10.44 11.14
N GLY A 325 13.45 -9.98 10.54
CA GLY A 325 12.88 -8.65 10.85
C GLY A 325 13.83 -7.49 10.56
N GLY A 326 14.75 -7.67 9.61
CA GLY A 326 15.80 -6.71 9.26
C GLY A 326 17.01 -6.75 10.19
N GLN A 327 17.02 -7.53 11.27
CA GLN A 327 18.19 -7.71 12.13
C GLN A 327 19.07 -8.82 11.56
N ASP A 328 20.38 -8.55 11.50
CA ASP A 328 21.38 -9.52 11.07
C ASP A 328 21.49 -10.71 12.03
N TYR A 329 21.98 -11.84 11.55
CA TYR A 329 22.15 -13.04 12.37
C TYR A 329 23.27 -12.87 13.42
N ASP A 330 23.22 -13.69 14.46
CA ASP A 330 24.35 -13.84 15.35
C ASP A 330 25.46 -14.71 14.75
N VAL A 331 26.65 -14.52 15.30
CA VAL A 331 27.82 -15.36 15.08
C VAL A 331 28.35 -15.81 16.44
N GLY A 332 29.28 -16.75 16.44
CA GLY A 332 29.87 -17.28 17.67
C GLY A 332 30.44 -18.66 17.43
N GLU A 333 30.36 -19.51 18.44
CA GLU A 333 31.00 -20.82 18.44
C GLU A 333 30.06 -21.90 18.96
N ILE A 334 30.20 -23.11 18.41
CA ILE A 334 29.59 -24.33 18.91
C ILE A 334 30.72 -25.30 19.27
N VAL A 335 30.79 -25.65 20.54
CA VAL A 335 31.78 -26.58 21.09
C VAL A 335 31.16 -27.96 21.21
N CYS A 336 31.80 -28.96 20.61
CA CYS A 336 31.40 -30.35 20.65
C CYS A 336 32.59 -31.22 21.04
N GLY A 337 32.64 -31.66 22.30
CA GLY A 337 33.83 -32.31 22.85
C GLY A 337 35.04 -31.39 22.84
N ASN A 338 36.10 -31.78 22.13
CA ASN A 338 37.33 -30.97 22.00
C ASN A 338 37.35 -30.13 20.72
N GLU A 339 36.30 -30.21 19.90
CA GLU A 339 36.21 -29.46 18.66
C GLU A 339 35.37 -28.20 18.83
N THR A 340 35.85 -27.10 18.26
CA THR A 340 35.13 -25.82 18.22
C THR A 340 34.85 -25.43 16.78
N TYR A 341 33.57 -25.18 16.48
CA TYR A 341 33.07 -24.79 15.18
C TYR A 341 32.61 -23.34 15.22
N LYS A 342 33.03 -22.51 14.27
CA LYS A 342 32.59 -21.12 14.20
C LYS A 342 31.27 -21.04 13.46
N VAL A 343 30.27 -20.40 14.04
CA VAL A 343 28.98 -20.14 13.39
C VAL A 343 29.12 -18.89 12.53
N VAL A 344 29.07 -19.05 11.21
CA VAL A 344 29.26 -17.94 10.25
C VAL A 344 27.95 -17.25 9.88
N SER A 345 26.82 -17.95 9.92
CA SER A 345 25.49 -17.38 9.73
C SER A 345 24.40 -18.28 10.31
N VAL A 346 23.25 -17.69 10.61
CA VAL A 346 22.12 -18.39 11.21
C VAL A 346 20.84 -17.99 10.49
N TRP A 347 20.06 -18.99 10.08
CA TRP A 347 18.88 -18.81 9.23
C TRP A 347 17.69 -19.56 9.77
N LYS A 348 16.49 -18.99 9.61
CA LYS A 348 15.23 -19.63 10.00
C LYS A 348 14.52 -20.20 8.78
N VAL A 349 14.19 -21.49 8.83
CA VAL A 349 13.41 -22.21 7.82
C VAL A 349 12.14 -22.76 8.49
N GLY A 350 11.00 -22.12 8.25
CA GLY A 350 9.78 -22.42 9.01
C GLY A 350 10.00 -22.07 10.49
N ASN A 351 9.89 -23.05 11.39
CA ASN A 351 10.18 -22.93 12.82
C ASN A 351 11.52 -23.58 13.22
N THR A 352 12.32 -23.99 12.24
CA THR A 352 13.62 -24.63 12.46
C THR A 352 14.75 -23.63 12.25
N VAL A 353 15.75 -23.62 13.13
CA VAL A 353 16.93 -22.75 13.03
C VAL A 353 18.13 -23.55 12.52
N VAL A 354 18.69 -23.09 11.41
CA VAL A 354 19.85 -23.68 10.73
C VAL A 354 21.08 -22.82 11.02
N HIS A 355 22.10 -23.43 11.62
CA HIS A 355 23.39 -22.83 11.87
C HIS A 355 24.35 -23.24 10.75
N VAL A 356 24.97 -22.27 10.10
CA VAL A 356 26.02 -22.51 9.09
C VAL A 356 27.37 -22.38 9.79
N LEU A 357 28.14 -23.45 9.80
CA LEU A 357 29.46 -23.52 10.44
C LEU A 357 30.56 -23.15 9.46
N ASP A 358 31.76 -22.80 9.93
CA ASP A 358 32.95 -22.52 9.11
C ASP A 358 33.44 -23.74 8.33
N ARG A 359 33.19 -24.94 8.86
CA ARG A 359 33.56 -26.23 8.25
C ARG A 359 32.49 -27.29 8.49
N GLU A 360 32.67 -28.45 7.87
CA GLU A 360 31.80 -29.63 8.04
C GLU A 360 31.73 -30.08 9.50
N PHE A 361 30.54 -30.39 10.01
CA PHE A 361 30.32 -30.89 11.37
C PHE A 361 30.57 -32.40 11.45
N LYS A 362 31.62 -32.82 12.15
CA LYS A 362 32.05 -34.23 12.25
C LYS A 362 32.00 -34.80 13.67
N CYS A 363 31.50 -34.02 14.62
CA CYS A 363 31.45 -34.46 16.00
C CYS A 363 30.32 -35.48 16.21
N ASN A 364 30.68 -36.63 16.78
CA ASN A 364 29.73 -37.72 17.08
C ASN A 364 29.04 -37.58 18.44
N LYS A 365 29.21 -36.45 19.15
CA LYS A 365 28.53 -36.22 20.43
C LYS A 365 27.16 -35.60 20.19
N GLU A 366 26.17 -36.08 20.93
CA GLU A 366 24.81 -35.55 20.86
C GLU A 366 24.69 -34.15 21.47
N ASN A 367 25.50 -33.85 22.49
CA ASN A 367 25.43 -32.60 23.24
C ASN A 367 26.50 -31.60 22.77
N VAL A 368 26.08 -30.35 22.57
CA VAL A 368 26.97 -29.23 22.24
C VAL A 368 26.76 -28.06 23.18
N VAL A 369 27.78 -27.21 23.29
CA VAL A 369 27.73 -25.92 23.99
C VAL A 369 27.81 -24.81 22.95
N GLY A 370 26.75 -24.02 22.82
CA GLY A 370 26.74 -22.83 21.97
C GLY A 370 27.14 -21.58 22.76
N LYS A 371 28.02 -20.76 22.18
CA LYS A 371 28.48 -19.48 22.73
C LYS A 371 28.31 -18.40 21.67
N ILE A 372 27.49 -17.39 21.93
CA ILE A 372 27.29 -16.28 21.00
C ILE A 372 28.40 -15.23 21.16
N ASP A 373 28.71 -14.51 20.09
CA ASP A 373 29.47 -13.27 20.16
C ASP A 373 28.61 -12.17 20.82
N TRP A 374 28.87 -11.93 22.11
CA TRP A 374 28.08 -11.01 22.91
C TRP A 374 28.19 -9.56 22.45
N ASP A 375 29.38 -9.11 22.04
CA ASP A 375 29.59 -7.73 21.60
C ASP A 375 28.79 -7.44 20.34
N ARG A 376 28.76 -8.40 19.40
CA ARG A 376 27.90 -8.34 18.22
C ARG A 376 26.43 -8.31 18.61
N ARG A 377 25.98 -9.27 19.42
CA ARG A 377 24.58 -9.39 19.86
C ARG A 377 24.10 -8.09 20.51
N TYR A 378 24.87 -7.55 21.44
CA TYR A 378 24.49 -6.37 22.20
C TYR A 378 24.38 -5.13 21.32
N LYS A 379 25.28 -4.94 20.34
CA LYS A 379 25.16 -3.87 19.33
C LYS A 379 23.87 -4.00 18.51
N LEU A 380 23.53 -5.21 18.05
CA LEU A 380 22.30 -5.46 17.30
C LEU A 380 21.04 -5.21 18.15
N MET A 381 21.05 -5.63 19.42
CA MET A 381 19.95 -5.33 20.38
C MET A 381 19.76 -3.82 20.56
N ARG A 382 20.85 -3.06 20.72
CA ARG A 382 20.79 -1.60 20.83
C ARG A 382 20.19 -0.95 19.57
N HIS A 383 20.64 -1.34 18.38
CA HIS A 383 20.06 -0.86 17.13
C HIS A 383 18.60 -1.24 16.96
N HIS A 384 18.22 -2.45 17.38
CA HIS A 384 16.83 -2.91 17.31
C HIS A 384 15.92 -2.05 18.20
N THR A 385 16.28 -1.86 19.46
CA THR A 385 15.51 -1.03 20.40
C THR A 385 15.47 0.43 19.94
N ALA A 386 16.60 0.97 19.46
CA ALA A 386 16.68 2.33 18.93
C ALA A 386 15.72 2.55 17.76
N ILE A 387 15.54 1.57 16.87
CA ILE A 387 14.56 1.67 15.77
C ILE A 387 13.12 1.78 16.28
N HIS A 388 12.73 1.06 17.34
CA HIS A 388 11.39 1.21 17.93
C HIS A 388 11.19 2.61 18.51
N VAL A 389 12.20 3.13 19.21
CA VAL A 389 12.19 4.49 19.77
C VAL A 389 12.12 5.54 18.67
N LEU A 390 12.91 5.40 17.61
CA LEU A 390 12.89 6.30 16.45
C LEU A 390 11.54 6.28 15.74
N LEU A 391 10.97 5.09 15.52
CA LEU A 391 9.65 4.96 14.88
C LEU A 391 8.56 5.63 15.74
N ALA A 392 8.57 5.40 17.05
CA ALA A 392 7.63 6.04 17.97
C ALA A 392 7.79 7.57 17.99
N SER A 393 9.03 8.06 17.99
CA SER A 393 9.35 9.50 17.97
C SER A 393 8.90 10.16 16.67
N ALA A 394 9.19 9.53 15.53
CA ALA A 394 8.74 10.00 14.22
C ALA A 394 7.22 10.02 14.13
N ARG A 395 6.53 8.96 14.59
CA ARG A 395 5.06 8.90 14.59
C ARG A 395 4.44 9.97 15.49
N LYS A 396 5.02 10.23 16.67
CA LYS A 396 4.53 11.26 17.60
C LYS A 396 4.68 12.67 17.05
N LEU A 397 5.77 12.96 16.33
CA LEU A 397 6.05 14.30 15.81
C LEU A 397 5.44 14.57 14.44
N LEU A 398 5.44 13.57 13.55
CA LEU A 398 5.01 13.74 12.16
C LEU A 398 3.53 13.38 11.96
N GLY A 399 3.00 12.43 12.73
CA GLY A 399 1.61 11.97 12.63
C GLY A 399 1.44 10.44 12.52
N GLU A 400 0.19 9.98 12.62
CA GLU A 400 -0.15 8.54 12.67
C GLU A 400 0.01 7.81 11.34
N HIS A 401 0.15 8.55 10.23
CA HIS A 401 0.46 8.00 8.90
C HIS A 401 1.88 7.46 8.78
N VAL A 402 2.74 7.69 9.78
CA VAL A 402 4.08 7.12 9.84
C VAL A 402 4.00 5.64 10.24
N TRP A 403 4.38 4.81 9.28
CA TRP A 403 4.49 3.35 9.39
C TRP A 403 5.86 2.90 8.89
N GLN A 404 6.35 1.78 9.43
CA GLN A 404 7.57 1.16 8.95
C GLN A 404 7.35 0.56 7.55
N ALA A 405 8.05 1.08 6.56
CA ALA A 405 8.14 0.53 5.21
C ALA A 405 9.28 -0.49 5.06
N GLY A 406 10.32 -0.38 5.89
CA GLY A 406 11.50 -1.23 5.87
C GLY A 406 12.42 -0.97 7.06
N ALA A 407 13.25 -1.94 7.41
CA ALA A 407 14.28 -1.75 8.42
C ALA A 407 15.47 -2.69 8.15
N GLU A 408 16.67 -2.22 8.51
CA GLU A 408 17.91 -3.00 8.45
C GLU A 408 18.74 -2.66 9.69
N LYS A 409 19.30 -3.67 10.36
CA LYS A 409 20.17 -3.51 11.52
C LYS A 409 21.40 -4.39 11.32
N THR A 410 22.54 -3.75 11.12
CA THR A 410 23.86 -4.38 11.10
C THR A 410 24.65 -3.95 12.33
N VAL A 411 25.87 -4.46 12.47
CA VAL A 411 26.75 -4.11 13.61
C VAL A 411 27.19 -2.65 13.57
N ASP A 412 27.40 -2.11 12.37
CA ASP A 412 27.98 -0.77 12.18
C ASP A 412 26.92 0.30 11.94
N LYS A 413 25.74 -0.07 11.43
CA LYS A 413 24.68 0.88 11.09
C LYS A 413 23.29 0.27 11.18
N ALA A 414 22.30 1.14 11.30
CA ALA A 414 20.90 0.78 11.21
C ALA A 414 20.17 1.74 10.26
N ARG A 415 19.15 1.24 9.57
CA ARG A 415 18.25 2.02 8.72
C ARG A 415 16.81 1.72 9.09
N LEU A 416 16.01 2.78 9.15
CA LEU A 416 14.55 2.71 9.27
C LEU A 416 13.96 3.48 8.09
N ASP A 417 13.18 2.78 7.27
CA ASP A 417 12.42 3.37 6.16
C ASP A 417 10.98 3.59 6.66
N ILE A 418 10.51 4.84 6.66
CA ILE A 418 9.15 5.20 7.08
C ILE A 418 8.28 5.73 5.94
N THR A 419 6.96 5.55 6.04
CA THR A 419 6.00 6.19 5.16
C THR A 419 5.87 7.68 5.53
N HIS A 420 6.18 8.56 4.57
CA HIS A 420 5.98 10.00 4.70
C HIS A 420 5.81 10.64 3.32
N HIS A 421 4.94 11.66 3.20
CA HIS A 421 4.56 12.24 1.90
C HIS A 421 5.59 13.25 1.36
N ARG A 422 6.47 13.76 2.22
CA ARG A 422 7.57 14.69 1.89
C ARG A 422 8.92 14.19 2.44
N PRO A 423 10.06 14.70 1.95
CA PRO A 423 11.33 14.56 2.66
C PRO A 423 11.27 15.26 4.03
N LEU A 424 11.98 14.71 5.02
CA LEU A 424 12.09 15.35 6.33
C LEU A 424 12.99 16.58 6.23
N THR A 425 12.55 17.66 6.88
CA THR A 425 13.36 18.87 7.06
C THR A 425 14.46 18.64 8.10
N PRO A 426 15.57 19.39 8.06
CA PRO A 426 16.62 19.31 9.09
C PRO A 426 16.07 19.52 10.52
N GLU A 427 15.09 20.41 10.67
CA GLU A 427 14.44 20.72 11.95
C GLU A 427 13.62 19.52 12.46
N GLN A 428 12.87 18.85 11.57
CA GLN A 428 12.14 17.62 11.93
C GLN A 428 13.09 16.49 12.29
N VAL A 429 14.20 16.32 11.57
CA VAL A 429 15.22 15.31 11.88
C VAL A 429 15.78 15.56 13.29
N LYS A 430 16.14 16.81 13.59
CA LYS A 430 16.64 17.20 14.90
C LYS A 430 15.61 16.96 16.01
N ALA A 431 14.35 17.33 15.79
CA ALA A 431 13.28 17.10 16.76
C ALA A 431 13.05 15.61 17.05
N ILE A 432 13.13 14.76 16.01
CA ILE A 432 13.03 13.29 16.16
C ILE A 432 14.20 12.75 16.98
N GLU A 433 15.42 13.23 16.71
CA GLU A 433 16.62 12.86 17.45
C GLU A 433 16.54 13.26 18.93
N GLU A 434 16.15 14.50 19.21
CA GLU A 434 15.98 15.01 20.59
C GLU A 434 14.92 14.21 21.37
N LEU A 435 13.77 13.95 20.76
CA LEU A 435 12.72 13.16 21.37
C LEU A 435 13.14 11.70 21.61
N ALA A 436 13.83 11.09 20.65
CA ALA A 436 14.32 9.72 20.78
C ALA A 436 15.32 9.59 21.93
N ASN A 437 16.28 10.53 22.04
CA ASN A 437 17.25 10.54 23.13
C ASN A 437 16.58 10.77 24.49
N LYS A 438 15.58 11.65 24.56
CA LYS A 438 14.78 11.83 25.79
C LYS A 438 14.11 10.54 26.24
N ILE A 439 13.51 9.77 25.32
CA ILE A 439 12.88 8.48 25.65
C ILE A 439 13.92 7.47 26.15
N VAL A 440 15.14 7.48 25.59
CA VAL A 440 16.25 6.65 26.09
C VAL A 440 16.64 7.05 27.51
N ASP A 441 16.72 8.35 27.80
CA ASP A 441 17.06 8.89 29.13
C ASP A 441 16.01 8.55 30.19
N GLU A 442 14.74 8.41 29.79
CA GLU A 442 13.64 7.98 30.67
C GLU A 442 13.80 6.51 31.15
N ARG A 443 14.66 5.71 30.50
CA ARG A 443 14.94 4.30 30.87
C ARG A 443 13.67 3.46 31.05
N ILE A 444 12.70 3.67 30.17
CA ILE A 444 11.43 2.94 30.18
C ILE A 444 11.71 1.44 30.07
N GLU A 445 11.05 0.66 30.92
CA GLU A 445 11.17 -0.79 30.92
C GLU A 445 10.63 -1.40 29.61
N VAL A 446 11.42 -2.26 28.97
CA VAL A 446 11.02 -2.99 27.75
C VAL A 446 10.54 -4.40 28.14
N ARG A 447 9.26 -4.68 27.90
CA ARG A 447 8.64 -5.99 28.17
C ARG A 447 8.22 -6.69 26.89
N THR A 448 8.39 -8.01 26.83
CA THR A 448 7.98 -8.86 25.71
C THR A 448 7.17 -10.05 26.22
N THR A 449 6.02 -10.33 25.62
CA THR A 449 5.20 -11.51 25.94
C THR A 449 4.55 -12.05 24.69
N TYR A 450 4.28 -13.36 24.67
CA TYR A 450 3.38 -13.96 23.70
C TYR A 450 1.94 -13.59 24.07
N MET A 451 1.15 -13.19 23.07
CA MET A 451 -0.27 -12.90 23.20
C MET A 451 -1.01 -13.59 22.06
N GLU A 452 -2.23 -14.04 22.33
CA GLU A 452 -3.14 -14.43 21.26
C GLU A 452 -3.46 -13.22 20.38
N ARG A 453 -3.68 -13.49 19.09
CA ARG A 453 -3.80 -12.46 18.05
C ARG A 453 -5.12 -11.70 18.12
#